data_AF-A0A8U7MH50-F1
#
_entry.id   AF-A0A8U7MH50-F1
#
_cell.length_a   1.000
_cell.length_b   1.000
_cell.length_c   1.000
_cell.angle_alpha   90.00
_cell.angle_beta   90.00
_cell.angle_gamma   90.00
#
_symmetry.space_group_name_H-M   'P 1'
#
loop_
_entity.id
_entity.type
_entity.pdbx_description
1 polymer ?
#
loop_
_entity_poly.entity_id
_entity_poly.type
_entity_poly.pdbx_seq_one_letter_code
_entity_poly.pdbx_strand_id
1 'polypeptide(L)'
;MWGGWDRSQELWDSLGSIPIHVGPGGMSPMSPWHPEKNQAPDMFFCMKLLEETGICVVPGSGFGQREGTFHFRMTILPPTDKLKILLEKLSAFYTKFVKEFS
;
A
#
# COMPACT_ATOMS: atom_id res chain seq x y z
N MET A 1 -28.23 -2.58 11.46
CA MET A 1 -27.73 -2.56 10.06
C MET A 1 -27.51 -1.09 9.75
N TRP A 2 -26.31 -0.50 9.74
CA TRP A 2 -25.23 -0.68 8.76
C TRP A 2 -23.88 -0.22 9.35
N GLY A 3 -23.10 -1.13 9.94
CA GLY A 3 -21.77 -0.81 10.51
C GLY A 3 -20.59 -0.96 9.53
N GLY A 4 -20.86 -1.19 8.25
CA GLY A 4 -19.83 -1.41 7.23
C GLY A 4 -19.20 -0.14 6.66
N TRP A 5 -20.00 0.94 6.57
CA TRP A 5 -19.56 2.23 6.03
C TRP A 5 -18.65 3.00 6.99
N ASP A 6 -18.95 2.92 8.29
CA ASP A 6 -18.20 3.61 9.35
C ASP A 6 -16.72 3.21 9.37
N ARG A 7 -16.42 1.91 9.35
CA ARG A 7 -15.03 1.41 9.30
C ARG A 7 -14.32 1.72 7.99
N SER A 8 -15.08 1.82 6.89
CA SER A 8 -14.51 2.20 5.59
C SER A 8 -14.14 3.69 5.58
N GLN A 9 -14.93 4.52 6.26
CA GLN A 9 -14.65 5.95 6.46
C GLN A 9 -13.47 6.17 7.41
N GLU A 10 -13.41 5.49 8.57
CA GLU A 10 -12.25 5.57 9.49
C GLU A 10 -10.94 5.20 8.79
N LEU A 11 -10.99 4.17 7.94
CA LEU A 11 -9.88 3.81 7.09
C LEU A 11 -9.55 4.88 6.08
N TRP A 12 -10.54 5.50 5.46
CA TRP A 12 -10.29 6.56 4.50
C TRP A 12 -9.72 7.81 5.18
N ASP A 13 -10.15 8.12 6.40
CA ASP A 13 -9.61 9.23 7.18
C ASP A 13 -8.14 8.95 7.58
N SER A 14 -7.83 7.71 7.97
CA SER A 14 -6.46 7.32 8.33
C SER A 14 -5.55 7.13 7.10
N LEU A 15 -6.06 6.55 6.02
CA LEU A 15 -5.33 6.35 4.77
C LEU A 15 -5.23 7.65 3.97
N GLY A 16 -6.14 8.61 4.12
CA GLY A 16 -6.05 9.93 3.50
C GLY A 16 -4.87 10.75 4.02
N SER A 17 -4.32 10.37 5.18
CA SER A 17 -3.09 10.91 5.75
C SER A 17 -1.82 10.19 5.26
N ILE A 18 -1.96 8.99 4.69
CA ILE A 18 -0.87 8.28 4.00
C ILE A 18 -1.01 8.66 2.52
N PRO A 19 0.02 9.16 1.84
CA PRO A 19 -0.14 9.55 0.43
C PRO A 19 -0.19 8.29 -0.44
N ILE A 20 -1.33 7.59 -0.42
CA ILE A 20 -1.69 6.50 -1.35
C ILE A 20 -2.37 7.04 -2.62
N HIS A 21 -2.60 8.36 -2.69
CA HIS A 21 -3.09 9.02 -3.90
C HIS A 21 -1.91 9.32 -4.82
N VAL A 22 -1.63 8.40 -5.74
CA VAL A 22 -0.74 8.66 -6.88
C VAL A 22 -1.50 9.60 -7.82
N GLY A 23 -1.31 10.91 -7.64
CA GLY A 23 -1.85 11.93 -8.53
C GLY A 23 -1.29 11.81 -9.95
N PRO A 24 -1.79 12.62 -10.90
CA PRO A 24 -1.36 12.60 -12.31
C PRO A 24 0.12 12.96 -12.53
N GLY A 25 0.85 13.36 -11.48
CA GLY A 25 2.30 13.18 -11.40
C GLY A 25 2.58 11.75 -10.97
N GLY A 26 2.51 10.80 -11.91
CA GLY A 26 2.98 9.45 -11.69
C GLY A 26 4.38 9.46 -11.10
N MET A 27 4.73 8.41 -10.35
CA MET A 27 6.11 8.16 -9.96
C MET A 27 7.01 8.55 -11.12
N SER A 28 7.87 9.55 -10.91
CA SER A 28 8.97 9.85 -11.82
C SER A 28 9.62 8.52 -12.21
N PRO A 29 10.04 8.31 -13.48
CA PRO A 29 10.49 7.01 -13.95
C PRO A 29 11.51 6.44 -12.98
N MET A 30 11.04 5.50 -12.17
CA MET A 30 11.80 4.89 -11.09
C MET A 30 12.96 4.18 -11.77
N SER A 31 14.14 4.80 -11.73
CA SER A 31 15.37 4.22 -12.25
C SER A 31 16.03 3.43 -11.13
N PRO A 32 16.62 2.24 -11.38
CA PRO A 32 16.32 1.27 -12.41
C PRO A 32 15.33 0.22 -11.88
N TRP A 33 14.53 -0.35 -12.79
CA TRP A 33 13.98 -1.70 -12.61
C TRP A 33 15.10 -2.60 -12.09
N HIS A 34 14.97 -3.14 -10.87
CA HIS A 34 15.84 -4.21 -10.39
C HIS A 34 15.48 -5.49 -11.18
N PRO A 35 16.16 -5.79 -12.30
CA PRO A 35 15.79 -6.89 -13.16
C PRO A 35 16.11 -8.24 -12.51
N GLU A 36 16.87 -8.21 -11.41
CA GLU A 36 17.35 -9.35 -10.67
C GLU A 36 16.26 -10.21 -10.00
N LYS A 37 14.99 -9.73 -9.95
CA LYS A 37 13.86 -10.59 -9.54
C LYS A 37 12.70 -10.70 -10.54
N ASN A 38 12.70 -9.98 -11.67
CA ASN A 38 11.60 -10.01 -12.65
C ASN A 38 10.19 -9.86 -12.01
N GLN A 39 10.08 -8.99 -11.01
CA GLN A 39 8.86 -8.77 -10.22
C GLN A 39 8.17 -7.45 -10.59
N ALA A 40 6.83 -7.44 -10.59
CA ALA A 40 6.05 -6.21 -10.77
C ALA A 40 6.28 -5.22 -9.60
N PRO A 41 6.18 -3.90 -9.81
CA PRO A 41 6.46 -2.91 -8.75
C PRO A 41 5.55 -3.03 -7.53
N ASP A 42 4.28 -3.37 -7.73
CA ASP A 42 3.34 -3.64 -6.63
C ASP A 42 3.71 -4.89 -5.84
N MET A 43 4.16 -5.96 -6.51
CA MET A 43 4.66 -7.18 -5.89
C MET A 43 5.89 -6.89 -5.03
N PHE A 44 6.83 -6.08 -5.55
CA PHE A 44 8.01 -5.68 -4.78
C PHE A 44 7.64 -4.93 -3.50
N PHE A 45 6.74 -3.94 -3.59
CA PHE A 45 6.23 -3.21 -2.43
C PHE A 45 5.55 -4.15 -1.42
N CYS A 46 4.66 -5.04 -1.88
CA CYS A 46 3.92 -5.95 -1.02
C CYS A 46 4.85 -6.94 -0.29
N MET A 47 5.88 -7.45 -0.98
CA MET A 47 6.87 -8.34 -0.38
C MET A 47 7.71 -7.62 0.67
N LYS A 48 8.17 -6.40 0.40
CA LYS A 48 8.92 -5.59 1.36
C LYS A 48 8.09 -5.25 2.60
N LEU A 49 6.82 -4.88 2.40
CA LEU A 49 5.89 -4.61 3.50
C LEU A 49 5.73 -5.85 4.38
N LEU A 50 5.55 -7.02 3.76
CA LEU A 50 5.43 -8.29 4.48
C LEU A 50 6.70 -8.64 5.27
N GLU A 51 7.86 -8.57 4.63
CA GLU A 51 9.17 -8.90 5.24
C GLU A 51 9.49 -8.00 6.44
N GLU A 52 9.20 -6.70 6.36
CA GLU A 52 9.57 -5.75 7.41
C GLU A 52 8.54 -5.62 8.53
N THR A 53 7.25 -5.73 8.21
CA THR A 53 6.17 -5.42 9.17
C THR A 53 5.32 -6.61 9.56
N GLY A 54 5.39 -7.70 8.80
CA GLY A 54 4.48 -8.85 8.89
C GLY A 54 3.09 -8.59 8.30
N ILE A 55 2.85 -7.42 7.69
CA ILE A 55 1.56 -7.08 7.08
C ILE A 55 1.48 -7.73 5.69
N CYS A 56 0.56 -8.69 5.54
CA CYS A 56 0.28 -9.34 4.26
C CYS A 56 -0.83 -8.59 3.51
N VAL A 57 -0.52 -8.15 2.28
CA VAL A 57 -1.45 -7.50 1.35
C VAL A 57 -1.35 -8.16 -0.02
N VAL A 58 -2.35 -7.92 -0.85
CA VAL A 58 -2.42 -8.53 -2.19
C VAL A 58 -2.01 -7.51 -3.26
N PRO A 59 -1.02 -7.80 -4.13
CA PRO A 59 -0.61 -6.89 -5.20
C PRO A 59 -1.67 -6.74 -6.30
N GLY A 60 -1.75 -5.57 -6.91
CA GLY A 60 -2.73 -5.21 -7.93
C GLY A 60 -2.47 -5.83 -9.31
N SER A 61 -1.24 -6.25 -9.60
CA SER A 61 -0.80 -6.79 -10.89
C SER A 61 -1.59 -8.02 -11.35
N GLY A 62 -2.21 -8.77 -10.43
CA GLY A 62 -3.09 -9.89 -10.75
C GLY A 62 -4.56 -9.52 -11.05
N PHE A 63 -4.95 -8.25 -10.92
CA PHE A 63 -6.37 -7.83 -10.91
C PHE A 63 -6.75 -6.84 -12.01
N GLY A 64 -5.84 -6.51 -12.93
CA GLY A 64 -6.04 -5.47 -13.93
C GLY A 64 -5.99 -4.09 -13.29
N GLN A 65 -4.90 -3.36 -13.55
CA GLN A 65 -4.71 -1.98 -13.10
C GLN A 65 -4.31 -1.10 -14.28
N ARG A 66 -4.56 0.20 -14.18
CA ARG A 66 -4.21 1.16 -15.23
C ARG A 66 -2.69 1.20 -15.40
N GLU A 67 -2.20 1.25 -16.64
CA GLU A 67 -0.78 1.40 -16.92
C GLU A 67 -0.19 2.64 -16.24
N GLY A 68 1.00 2.49 -15.65
CA GLY A 68 1.65 3.53 -14.85
C GLY A 68 1.08 3.71 -13.44
N THR A 69 0.11 2.89 -13.02
CA THR A 69 -0.43 2.88 -11.65
C THR A 69 -0.18 1.54 -10.99
N PHE A 70 0.02 1.56 -9.67
CA PHE A 70 0.33 0.38 -8.88
C PHE A 70 -0.53 0.40 -7.62
N HIS A 71 -1.23 -0.70 -7.36
CA HIS A 71 -2.16 -0.80 -6.24
C HIS A 71 -1.87 -2.05 -5.40
N PHE A 72 -2.39 -2.06 -4.18
CA PHE A 72 -2.52 -3.26 -3.38
C PHE A 72 -3.88 -3.28 -2.68
N ARG A 73 -4.32 -4.46 -2.25
CA ARG A 73 -5.57 -4.65 -1.50
C ARG A 73 -5.26 -5.10 -0.08
N MET A 74 -5.97 -4.50 0.88
CA MET A 74 -5.93 -4.89 2.29
C MET A 74 -7.34 -5.25 2.78
N THR A 75 -7.42 -6.01 3.88
CA THR A 75 -8.71 -6.32 4.51
C THR A 75 -8.94 -5.43 5.73
N ILE A 76 -10.20 -5.09 5.95
CA ILE A 76 -10.65 -4.18 7.01
C ILE A 76 -11.35 -4.92 8.15
N LEU A 77 -11.19 -6.24 8.16
CA LEU A 77 -11.82 -7.15 9.11
C LEU A 77 -11.29 -7.03 10.54
N PRO A 78 -10.00 -6.69 10.79
CA PRO A 78 -9.52 -6.51 12.16
C PRO A 78 -10.33 -5.48 12.95
N PRO A 79 -10.45 -5.65 14.27
CA PRO A 79 -10.96 -4.62 15.17
C PRO A 79 -10.20 -3.28 15.02
N THR A 80 -10.89 -2.16 15.25
CA THR A 80 -10.38 -0.80 15.02
C THR A 80 -9.06 -0.51 15.76
N ASP A 81 -8.88 -1.02 16.97
CA ASP A 81 -7.62 -0.91 17.74
C ASP A 81 -6.45 -1.58 17.03
N LYS A 82 -6.65 -2.79 16.48
CA LYS A 82 -5.63 -3.50 15.71
C LYS A 82 -5.39 -2.84 14.35
N LEU A 83 -6.45 -2.28 13.76
CA LEU A 83 -6.38 -1.58 12.48
C LEU A 83 -5.53 -0.31 12.59
N LYS A 84 -5.66 0.45 13.69
CA LYS A 84 -4.80 1.61 13.98
C LYS A 84 -3.33 1.23 14.02
N ILE A 85 -2.98 0.16 14.75
CA ILE A 85 -1.60 -0.34 14.84
C ILE A 85 -1.08 -0.77 13.45
N LEU A 86 -1.92 -1.41 12.63
CA LEU A 86 -1.56 -1.80 11.27
C LEU A 86 -1.28 -0.58 10.39
N LEU A 87 -2.14 0.44 10.46
CA LEU A 87 -2.01 1.67 9.68
C LEU A 87 -0.79 2.49 10.08
N GLU A 88 -0.47 2.57 11.37
CA GLU A 88 0.76 3.20 11.88
C GLU A 88 2.01 2.51 11.32
N LYS A 89 2.06 1.17 11.38
CA LYS A 89 3.16 0.39 10.79
C LYS A 89 3.28 0.59 9.29
N LEU A 90 2.14 0.58 8.58
CA LEU A 90 2.09 0.81 7.14
C LEU A 90 2.61 2.21 6.78
N SER A 91 2.21 3.24 7.52
CA SER A 91 2.65 4.63 7.30
C SER A 91 4.15 4.78 7.54
N ALA A 92 4.67 4.20 8.63
CA ALA A 92 6.10 4.22 8.94
C ALA A 92 6.94 3.50 7.87
N PHE A 93 6.49 2.31 7.47
CA PHE A 93 7.11 1.57 6.36
C PHE A 93 7.09 2.38 5.06
N TYR A 94 5.93 2.92 4.68
CA TYR A 94 5.79 3.67 3.43
C TYR A 94 6.73 4.87 3.37
N THR A 95 6.82 5.64 4.46
CA THR A 95 7.72 6.81 4.54
C THR A 95 9.19 6.41 4.34
N LYS A 96 9.60 5.30 4.98
CA LYS A 96 10.94 4.73 4.82
C LYS A 96 11.16 4.24 3.39
N PHE A 97 10.21 3.49 2.83
CA PHE A 97 10.28 2.90 1.50
C PHE A 97 10.44 3.97 0.43
N VAL A 98 9.60 5.02 0.46
CA VAL A 98 9.72 6.14 -0.48
C VAL A 98 11.11 6.76 -0.36
N LYS A 99 11.59 7.08 0.84
CA LYS A 99 12.93 7.66 1.02
C LYS A 99 14.07 6.80 0.46
N GLU A 100 13.93 5.48 0.46
CA GLU A 100 14.95 4.55 -0.03
C GLU A 100 14.89 4.35 -1.56
N PHE A 101 13.71 4.46 -2.17
CA PHE A 101 13.47 4.10 -3.57
C PHE A 101 12.92 5.25 -4.45
N SER A 102 12.84 6.49 -3.94
CA SER A 102 12.40 7.71 -4.65
C SER A 102 13.54 8.57 -5.16
#